data_AF-A0A954S2Q4-F1
#
_entry.id   AF-A0A954S2Q4-F1
#
_cell.length_a   1.000
_cell.length_b   1.000
_cell.length_c   1.000
_cell.angle_alpha   90.00
_cell.angle_beta   90.00
_cell.angle_gamma   90.00
#
_symmetry.space_group_name_H-M   'P 1'
#
loop_
_entity.id
_entity.type
_entity.pdbx_description
1 polymer ?
#
loop_
_entity_poly.entity_id
_entity_poly.type
_entity_poly.pdbx_seq_one_letter_code
_entity_poly.pdbx_strand_id
1 'polypeptide(L)'
;MASTSKQKNGRRTIQFNAESGKRHSIRLGKISQRNAESIKTRVERILEAQFGGQALEADTAQWLGEIDDSLHSKLAKVGLVEAREQKAVQALGVFLDDYVTRRIDVKEATRVAWGHTVRNLKDFFGDDADLTSISEGDADDFKLHLIGLGLASETVAK
;
A
#
# COMPACT_ATOMS: atom_id res chain seq x y z
N MET A 1 27.53 5.75 -9.17
CA MET A 1 27.52 4.46 -9.92
C MET A 1 26.87 3.38 -9.07
N ALA A 2 26.00 2.55 -9.68
CA ALA A 2 25.28 1.49 -9.01
C ALA A 2 25.73 0.10 -9.51
N SER A 3 25.62 -0.92 -8.67
CA SER A 3 25.95 -2.30 -9.01
C SER A 3 24.84 -3.26 -8.61
N THR A 4 24.69 -4.33 -9.38
CA THR A 4 23.76 -5.42 -9.07
C THR A 4 24.52 -6.57 -8.42
N SER A 5 23.93 -7.18 -7.39
CA SER A 5 24.46 -8.37 -6.72
C SER A 5 23.41 -9.47 -6.72
N LYS A 6 23.86 -10.72 -6.79
CA LYS A 6 23.01 -11.93 -6.75
C LYS A 6 23.34 -12.74 -5.50
N GLN A 7 22.33 -13.11 -4.74
CA GLN A 7 22.45 -14.01 -3.59
C GLN A 7 22.26 -15.47 -4.01
N LYS A 8 22.77 -16.41 -3.20
CA LYS A 8 22.66 -17.86 -3.44
C LYS A 8 21.21 -18.35 -3.64
N ASN A 9 20.24 -17.69 -3.01
CA ASN A 9 18.80 -17.98 -3.10
C ASN A 9 18.11 -17.38 -4.35
N GLY A 10 18.86 -16.82 -5.30
CA GLY A 10 18.35 -16.18 -6.51
C GLY A 10 17.83 -14.75 -6.32
N ARG A 11 17.88 -14.20 -5.09
CA ARG A 11 17.50 -12.80 -4.84
C ARG A 11 18.55 -11.83 -5.34
N ARG A 12 18.11 -10.66 -5.78
CA ARG A 12 18.97 -9.60 -6.31
C ARG A 12 18.89 -8.33 -5.47
N THR A 13 19.98 -7.58 -5.44
CA THR A 13 20.08 -6.30 -4.70
C THR A 13 20.89 -5.31 -5.52
N ILE A 14 20.41 -4.08 -5.63
CA ILE A 14 21.17 -2.95 -6.18
C ILE A 14 21.88 -2.23 -5.05
N GLN A 15 23.14 -1.88 -5.24
CA GLN A 15 23.93 -1.11 -4.28
C GLN A 15 24.55 0.11 -4.94
N PHE A 16 24.58 1.23 -4.24
CA PHE A 16 25.14 2.49 -4.75
C PHE A 16 25.58 3.37 -3.57
N ASN A 17 26.35 4.41 -3.86
CA ASN A 17 26.69 5.44 -2.88
C ASN A 17 25.81 6.66 -3.15
N ALA A 18 25.17 7.16 -2.10
CA ALA A 18 24.40 8.40 -2.14
C ALA A 18 25.32 9.62 -1.97
N GLU A 19 24.76 10.82 -2.13
CA GLU A 19 25.48 12.08 -1.91
C GLU A 19 26.06 12.23 -0.50
N SER A 20 25.41 11.62 0.48
CA SER A 20 25.90 11.52 1.86
C SER A 20 27.20 10.70 2.02
N GLY A 21 27.74 10.10 0.96
CA GLY A 21 28.90 9.21 0.99
C GLY A 21 28.60 7.82 1.57
N LYS A 22 27.38 7.59 2.07
CA LYS A 22 26.95 6.29 2.60
C LYS A 22 26.56 5.33 1.47
N ARG A 23 26.91 4.05 1.64
CA ARG A 23 26.47 2.98 0.74
C ARG A 23 25.04 2.55 1.07
N HIS A 24 24.14 2.67 0.10
CA HIS A 24 22.76 2.21 0.17
C HIS A 24 22.58 0.87 -0.56
N SER A 25 21.51 0.15 -0.20
CA SER A 25 21.18 -1.14 -0.81
C SER A 25 19.66 -1.29 -0.97
N ILE A 26 19.22 -1.52 -2.21
CA ILE A 26 17.82 -1.77 -2.58
C ILE A 26 17.63 -3.27 -2.83
N ARG A 27 16.84 -3.93 -1.97
CA ARG A 27 16.54 -5.37 -2.09
C ARG A 27 15.38 -5.59 -3.07
N LEU A 28 15.67 -6.14 -4.25
CA LEU A 28 14.67 -6.37 -5.30
C LEU A 28 13.92 -7.70 -5.15
N GLY A 29 14.45 -8.63 -4.36
CA GLY A 29 13.87 -9.97 -4.24
C GLY A 29 14.23 -10.86 -5.43
N LYS A 30 13.39 -11.85 -5.73
CA LYS A 30 13.63 -12.81 -6.83
C LYS A 30 13.15 -12.20 -8.15
N ILE A 31 14.08 -11.67 -8.94
CA ILE A 31 13.79 -11.13 -10.27
C ILE A 31 14.87 -11.58 -11.28
N SER A 32 14.55 -11.46 -12.57
CA SER A 32 15.49 -11.75 -13.65
C SER A 32 16.69 -10.80 -13.62
N GLN A 33 17.81 -11.22 -14.22
CA GLN A 33 18.99 -10.35 -14.35
C GLN A 33 18.67 -9.09 -15.15
N ARG A 34 17.98 -9.27 -16.27
CA ARG A 34 17.57 -8.21 -17.17
C ARG A 34 16.73 -7.13 -16.46
N ASN A 35 15.77 -7.54 -15.63
CA ASN A 35 14.95 -6.59 -14.88
C ASN A 35 15.78 -5.86 -13.81
N ALA A 36 16.71 -6.56 -13.15
CA ALA A 36 17.60 -5.92 -12.17
C ALA A 36 18.53 -4.89 -12.82
N GLU A 37 19.05 -5.17 -14.02
CA GLU A 37 19.88 -4.26 -14.80
C GLU A 37 19.07 -3.06 -15.31
N SER A 38 17.84 -3.27 -15.77
CA SER A 38 16.94 -2.18 -16.16
C SER A 38 16.64 -1.22 -15.00
N ILE A 39 16.32 -1.74 -13.81
CA ILE A 39 16.14 -0.92 -12.61
C ILE A 39 17.44 -0.23 -12.19
N LYS A 40 18.59 -0.91 -12.32
CA LYS A 40 19.91 -0.34 -12.02
C LYS A 40 20.18 0.90 -12.87
N THR A 41 19.92 0.83 -14.18
CA THR A 41 20.09 1.98 -15.09
C THR A 41 19.23 3.16 -14.66
N ARG A 42 17.96 2.93 -14.29
CA ARG A 42 17.07 3.99 -13.76
C ARG A 42 17.60 4.61 -12.47
N VAL A 43 18.11 3.79 -11.54
CA VAL A 43 18.75 4.27 -10.31
C VAL A 43 19.99 5.12 -10.60
N GLU A 44 20.80 4.75 -11.59
CA GLU A 44 21.95 5.56 -12.00
C GLU A 44 21.52 6.92 -12.56
N ARG A 45 20.47 6.98 -13.40
CA ARG A 45 19.92 8.25 -13.89
C ARG A 45 19.41 9.16 -12.78
N ILE A 46 18.73 8.60 -11.78
CA ILE A 46 18.24 9.37 -10.64
C ILE A 46 19.42 9.94 -9.84
N LEU A 47 20.46 9.13 -9.60
CA LEU A 47 21.66 9.58 -8.92
C LEU A 47 22.38 10.68 -9.69
N GLU A 48 22.57 10.52 -11.01
CA GLU A 48 23.18 11.52 -11.88
C GLU A 48 22.45 12.87 -11.79
N ALA A 49 21.11 12.85 -11.82
CA ALA A 49 20.29 14.05 -11.65
C ALA A 49 20.48 14.69 -10.26
N GLN A 50 20.45 13.89 -9.19
CA GLN A 50 20.66 14.38 -7.82
C GLN A 50 22.04 15.01 -7.63
N PHE A 51 23.11 14.30 -8.01
CA PHE A 51 24.49 14.78 -7.90
C PHE A 51 24.77 16.02 -8.77
N GLY A 52 24.14 16.08 -9.95
CA GLY A 52 24.31 17.19 -10.89
C GLY A 52 23.42 18.40 -10.60
N GLY A 53 22.47 18.31 -9.65
CA GLY A 53 21.43 19.33 -9.46
C GLY A 53 20.56 19.53 -10.71
N GLN A 54 20.41 18.49 -11.53
CA GLN A 54 19.67 18.53 -12.79
C GLN A 54 18.26 17.95 -12.61
N ALA A 55 17.36 18.33 -13.51
CA ALA A 55 16.03 17.72 -13.56
C ALA A 55 16.12 16.25 -14.01
N LEU A 56 15.20 15.42 -13.51
CA LEU A 56 15.06 14.03 -13.97
C LEU A 56 14.66 13.99 -15.45
N GLU A 57 15.25 13.06 -16.19
CA GLU A 57 14.85 12.76 -17.57
C GLU A 57 13.38 12.32 -17.62
N ALA A 58 12.64 12.78 -18.63
CA ALA A 58 11.19 12.54 -18.76
C ALA A 58 10.82 11.05 -18.72
N ASP A 59 11.59 10.19 -19.39
CA ASP A 59 11.38 8.73 -19.41
C ASP A 59 11.60 8.09 -18.02
N THR A 60 12.54 8.61 -17.23
CA THR A 60 12.76 8.14 -15.85
C THR A 60 11.65 8.64 -14.92
N ALA A 61 11.17 9.88 -15.10
CA ALA A 61 10.04 10.41 -14.36
C ALA A 61 8.74 9.65 -14.67
N GLN A 62 8.49 9.32 -15.93
CA GLN A 62 7.33 8.50 -16.33
C GLN A 62 7.41 7.10 -15.71
N TRP A 63 8.58 6.45 -15.80
CA TRP A 63 8.80 5.15 -15.17
C TRP A 63 8.52 5.18 -13.65
N LEU A 64 8.90 6.26 -12.96
CA LEU A 64 8.58 6.44 -11.53
C LEU A 64 7.07 6.53 -11.27
N GLY A 65 6.25 6.96 -12.24
CA GLY A 65 4.80 6.95 -12.16
C GLY A 65 4.18 5.56 -12.39
N GLU A 66 4.84 4.71 -13.17
CA GLU A 66 4.33 3.39 -13.58
C GLU A 66 4.71 2.25 -12.61
N ILE A 67 5.79 2.41 -11.85
CA ILE A 67 6.22 1.36 -10.91
C ILE A 67 5.24 1.15 -9.76
N ASP A 68 5.22 -0.09 -9.26
CA ASP A 68 4.46 -0.49 -8.09
C ASP A 68 4.95 0.20 -6.80
N ASP A 69 4.04 0.31 -5.83
CA ASP A 69 4.31 0.98 -4.56
C ASP A 69 5.41 0.28 -3.73
N SER A 70 5.61 -1.03 -3.90
CA SER A 70 6.68 -1.76 -3.19
C SER A 70 8.05 -1.34 -3.69
N LEU A 71 8.24 -1.24 -5.00
CA LEU A 71 9.48 -0.77 -5.58
C LEU A 71 9.68 0.72 -5.29
N HIS A 72 8.65 1.55 -5.47
CA HIS A 72 8.72 2.98 -5.20
C HIS A 72 9.10 3.26 -3.74
N SER A 73 8.46 2.59 -2.78
CA SER A 73 8.77 2.74 -1.35
C SER A 73 10.21 2.35 -1.01
N LYS A 74 10.79 1.35 -1.70
CA LYS A 74 12.21 0.98 -1.53
C LYS A 74 13.15 2.07 -2.04
N LEU A 75 12.80 2.75 -3.14
CA LEU A 75 13.57 3.88 -3.67
C LEU A 75 13.48 5.09 -2.73
N ALA A 76 12.27 5.41 -2.24
CA ALA A 76 12.06 6.50 -1.30
C ALA A 76 12.82 6.29 0.02
N LYS A 77 12.80 5.05 0.55
CA LYS A 77 13.52 4.69 1.78
C LYS A 77 15.04 4.93 1.72
N VAL A 78 15.61 4.93 0.52
CA VAL A 78 17.05 5.21 0.32
C VAL A 78 17.31 6.63 -0.17
N GLY A 79 16.30 7.51 -0.20
CA GLY A 79 16.42 8.92 -0.54
C GLY A 79 16.59 9.21 -2.03
N LEU A 80 16.24 8.27 -2.91
CA LEU A 80 16.32 8.49 -4.36
C LEU A 80 15.13 9.28 -4.90
N VAL A 81 13.97 9.16 -4.26
CA VAL A 81 12.73 9.84 -4.64
C VAL A 81 12.00 10.23 -3.36
N GLU A 82 11.12 11.23 -3.46
CA GLU A 82 10.18 11.52 -2.37
C GLU A 82 9.23 10.36 -2.17
N ALA A 83 8.77 10.16 -0.93
CA ALA A 83 7.71 9.19 -0.69
C ALA A 83 6.44 9.67 -1.41
N ARG A 84 5.75 8.76 -2.12
CA ARG A 84 4.37 9.06 -2.56
C ARG A 84 3.57 9.39 -1.30
N GLU A 85 2.76 10.44 -1.36
CA GLU A 85 1.72 10.65 -0.35
C GLU A 85 0.83 9.41 -0.39
N GLN A 86 1.06 8.49 0.55
CA GLN A 86 0.07 7.48 0.86
C GLN A 86 -1.11 8.29 1.36
N LYS A 87 -2.21 8.35 0.58
CA LYS A 87 -3.48 8.88 1.08
C LYS A 87 -3.66 8.24 2.44
N ALA A 88 -3.86 9.05 3.48
CA ALA A 88 -4.14 8.53 4.81
C ALA A 88 -5.36 7.62 4.69
N VAL A 89 -5.09 6.32 4.61
CA VAL A 89 -6.11 5.30 4.53
C VAL A 89 -6.75 5.33 5.90
N GLN A 90 -7.96 5.87 5.98
CA GLN A 90 -8.72 5.76 7.20
C GLN A 90 -9.08 4.27 7.33
N ALA A 91 -8.58 3.65 8.40
CA ALA A 91 -8.93 2.29 8.74
C ALA A 91 -10.46 2.16 8.86
N LEU A 92 -11.02 1.08 8.29
CA LEU A 92 -12.45 0.78 8.32
C LEU A 92 -13.01 0.90 9.75
N GLY A 93 -12.28 0.40 10.74
CA GLY A 93 -12.72 0.41 12.12
C GLY A 93 -12.93 1.81 12.68
N VAL A 94 -11.94 2.69 12.48
CA VAL A 94 -12.02 4.10 12.89
C VAL A 94 -13.16 4.81 12.17
N PHE A 95 -13.33 4.55 10.87
CA PHE A 95 -14.40 5.13 10.09
C PHE A 95 -15.80 4.73 10.60
N LEU A 96 -16.01 3.45 10.91
CA LEU A 96 -17.28 2.94 11.42
C LEU A 96 -17.63 3.48 12.81
N ASP A 97 -16.66 3.53 13.72
CA ASP A 97 -16.87 4.04 15.08
C ASP A 97 -17.18 5.55 15.06
N ASP A 98 -16.44 6.30 14.24
CA ASP A 98 -16.69 7.72 13.99
C ASP A 98 -18.10 7.95 13.41
N TYR A 99 -18.51 7.11 12.46
CA TYR A 99 -19.82 7.21 11.82
C TYR A 99 -20.94 7.04 12.85
N VAL A 100 -20.90 5.99 13.68
CA VAL A 100 -21.94 5.77 14.70
C VAL A 100 -21.96 6.90 15.73
N THR A 101 -20.78 7.37 16.17
CA THR A 101 -20.66 8.41 17.19
C THR A 101 -21.19 9.76 16.70
N ARG A 102 -20.95 10.12 15.43
CA ARG A 102 -21.38 11.41 14.85
C ARG A 102 -22.88 11.49 14.59
N ARG A 103 -23.60 10.36 14.53
CA ARG A 103 -25.04 10.34 14.21
C ARG A 103 -25.87 10.62 15.45
N ILE A 104 -26.12 11.91 15.70
CA ILE A 104 -26.99 12.45 16.75
C ILE A 104 -28.48 12.43 16.38
N ASP A 105 -28.79 12.18 15.11
CA ASP A 105 -30.12 12.19 14.50
C ASP A 105 -30.91 10.89 14.72
N VAL A 106 -30.30 9.87 15.33
CA VAL A 106 -30.91 8.54 15.50
C VAL A 106 -31.19 8.20 16.96
N LYS A 107 -32.21 7.37 17.18
CA LYS A 107 -32.56 6.85 18.50
C LYS A 107 -31.45 5.94 19.04
N GLU A 108 -31.32 5.87 20.35
CA GLU A 108 -30.30 5.03 21.00
C GLU A 108 -30.43 3.55 20.61
N ALA A 109 -31.65 3.03 20.50
CA ALA A 109 -31.90 1.67 20.03
C ALA A 109 -31.35 1.41 18.61
N THR A 110 -31.36 2.42 17.74
CA THR A 110 -30.80 2.32 16.39
C THR A 110 -29.28 2.26 16.43
N ARG A 111 -28.63 3.02 17.31
CA ARG A 111 -27.17 2.96 17.51
C ARG A 111 -26.72 1.60 18.02
N VAL A 112 -27.47 1.03 18.97
CA VAL A 112 -27.20 -0.33 19.47
C VAL A 112 -27.30 -1.36 18.34
N ALA A 113 -28.34 -1.26 17.49
CA ALA A 113 -28.49 -2.15 16.34
C ALA A 113 -27.33 -2.02 15.34
N TRP A 114 -26.91 -0.78 15.03
CA TRP A 114 -25.73 -0.55 14.17
C TRP A 114 -24.44 -1.10 14.78
N GLY A 115 -24.31 -1.10 16.10
CA GLY A 115 -23.16 -1.70 16.78
C GLY A 115 -22.97 -3.19 16.45
N HIS A 116 -24.06 -3.93 16.20
CA HIS A 116 -23.97 -5.32 15.74
C HIS A 116 -23.42 -5.41 14.30
N THR A 117 -23.89 -4.56 13.40
CA THR A 117 -23.40 -4.50 12.01
C THR A 117 -21.92 -4.08 11.98
N VAL A 118 -21.53 -3.08 12.77
CA VAL A 118 -20.13 -2.61 12.88
C VAL A 118 -19.23 -3.73 13.38
N ARG A 119 -19.65 -4.50 14.40
CA ARG A 119 -18.89 -5.65 14.88
C ARG A 119 -18.67 -6.68 13.76
N ASN A 120 -19.72 -7.08 13.06
CA ASN A 120 -19.60 -8.06 11.99
C ASN A 120 -18.70 -7.56 10.84
N LEU A 121 -18.79 -6.27 10.49
CA LEU A 121 -17.90 -5.67 9.48
C LEU A 121 -16.44 -5.71 9.92
N LYS A 122 -16.15 -5.37 11.18
CA LYS A 122 -14.80 -5.45 11.75
C LYS A 122 -14.29 -6.89 11.84
N ASP A 123 -15.15 -7.84 12.20
CA ASP A 123 -14.80 -9.26 12.31
C ASP A 123 -14.47 -9.86 10.93
N PHE A 124 -15.17 -9.44 9.87
CA PHE A 124 -14.95 -9.96 8.51
C PHE A 124 -13.78 -9.27 7.79
N PHE A 125 -13.77 -7.94 7.73
CA PHE A 125 -12.77 -7.19 6.98
C PHE A 125 -11.48 -6.94 7.78
N GLY A 126 -11.58 -6.90 9.11
CA GLY A 126 -10.52 -6.43 10.00
C GLY A 126 -10.63 -4.95 10.34
N ASP A 127 -10.21 -4.58 11.54
CA ASP A 127 -10.28 -3.20 12.05
C ASP A 127 -9.39 -2.23 11.24
N ASP A 128 -8.22 -2.72 10.82
CA ASP A 128 -7.23 -1.98 10.02
C ASP A 128 -7.46 -2.07 8.51
N ALA A 129 -8.62 -2.58 8.07
CA ALA A 129 -8.90 -2.74 6.64
C ALA A 129 -8.90 -1.39 5.91
N ASP A 130 -8.27 -1.37 4.74
CA ASP A 130 -8.26 -0.20 3.86
C ASP A 130 -9.63 -0.10 3.16
N LEU A 131 -10.38 0.98 3.46
CA LEU A 131 -11.68 1.26 2.83
C LEU A 131 -11.63 1.26 1.29
N THR A 132 -10.50 1.65 0.70
CA THR A 132 -10.33 1.71 -0.76
C THR A 132 -10.04 0.35 -1.39
N SER A 133 -9.70 -0.65 -0.57
CA SER A 133 -9.45 -2.02 -1.01
C SER A 133 -10.71 -2.90 -1.02
N ILE A 134 -11.80 -2.45 -0.38
CA ILE A 134 -13.06 -3.19 -0.32
C ILE A 134 -13.78 -3.09 -1.66
N SER A 135 -13.94 -4.22 -2.34
CA SER A 135 -14.62 -4.34 -3.62
C SER A 135 -16.08 -4.79 -3.46
N GLU A 136 -16.85 -4.72 -4.55
CA GLU A 136 -18.22 -5.26 -4.60
C GLU A 136 -18.25 -6.77 -4.33
N GLY A 137 -17.23 -7.50 -4.81
CA GLY A 137 -17.11 -8.95 -4.55
C GLY A 137 -16.93 -9.25 -3.07
N ASP A 138 -16.16 -8.42 -2.35
CA ASP A 138 -15.99 -8.60 -0.91
C ASP A 138 -17.28 -8.30 -0.13
N ALA A 139 -18.16 -7.44 -0.67
CA ALA A 139 -19.48 -7.19 -0.09
C ALA A 139 -20.43 -8.39 -0.26
N ASP A 140 -20.37 -9.08 -1.39
CA ASP A 140 -21.09 -10.34 -1.60
C ASP A 140 -20.57 -11.44 -0.68
N ASP A 141 -19.25 -11.53 -0.51
CA ASP A 141 -18.63 -12.48 0.43
C ASP A 141 -18.98 -12.17 1.88
N PHE A 142 -19.07 -10.89 2.25
CA PHE A 142 -19.56 -10.48 3.56
C PHE A 142 -21.00 -10.93 3.79
N LYS A 143 -21.88 -10.81 2.79
CA LYS A 143 -23.25 -11.31 2.87
C LYS A 143 -23.29 -12.82 3.09
N LEU A 144 -22.45 -13.58 2.37
CA LEU A 144 -22.32 -15.03 2.58
C LEU A 144 -21.79 -15.37 3.97
N HIS A 145 -20.85 -14.58 4.49
CA HIS A 145 -20.34 -14.71 5.86
C HIS A 145 -21.47 -14.52 6.89
N LEU A 146 -22.31 -13.49 6.75
CA LEU A 146 -23.46 -13.27 7.65
C LEU A 146 -24.47 -14.42 7.62
N ILE A 147 -24.71 -15.01 6.43
CA ILE A 147 -25.56 -16.20 6.29
C ILE A 147 -24.91 -17.41 6.99
N GLY A 148 -23.59 -17.57 6.86
CA GLY A 148 -22.81 -18.61 7.53
C GLY A 148 -22.84 -18.53 9.06
N LEU A 149 -23.03 -17.34 9.62
CA LEU A 149 -23.25 -17.12 11.06
C LEU A 149 -24.66 -17.52 11.54
N GLY A 150 -25.54 -17.95 10.64
CA GLY A 150 -26.90 -18.39 10.97
C GLY A 150 -27.87 -17.24 11.27
N LEU A 151 -27.56 -16.02 10.81
CA LEU A 151 -28.43 -14.85 11.01
C LEU A 151 -29.69 -14.94 10.13
N ALA A 152 -30.80 -14.41 10.65
CA ALA A 152 -32.06 -14.34 9.91
C ALA A 152 -31.91 -13.48 8.64
N SER A 153 -32.65 -13.78 7.57
CA SER A 153 -32.61 -13.04 6.30
C SER A 153 -32.82 -11.52 6.48
N GLU A 154 -33.73 -11.14 7.38
CA GLU A 154 -34.03 -9.75 7.73
C GLU A 154 -32.87 -9.04 8.44
N THR A 155 -31.96 -9.79 9.06
CA THR A 155 -30.74 -9.25 9.68
C THR A 155 -29.63 -9.10 8.64
N VAL A 156 -29.55 -10.02 7.67
CA VAL A 156 -28.60 -9.96 6.55
C VAL A 156 -28.95 -8.84 5.57
N ALA A 157 -30.24 -8.51 5.41
CA ALA A 157 -30.72 -7.50 4.48
C ALA A 157 -30.65 -6.05 5.01
N LYS A 158 -30.35 -5.85 6.30
CA LYS A 158 -30.27 -4.55 6.97
C LYS A 158 -28.86 -4.01 6.99
#